data_AF-A0AAV3P1F2-F1
#
_entry.id   AF-A0AAV3P1F2-F1
#
_cell.length_a   1.000
_cell.length_b   1.000
_cell.length_c   1.000
_cell.angle_alpha   90.00
_cell.angle_beta   90.00
_cell.angle_gamma   90.00
#
_symmetry.space_group_name_H-M   'P 1'
#
loop_
_entity.id
_entity.type
_entity.pdbx_description
1 polymer ?
#
loop_
_entity_poly.entity_id
_entity_poly.type
_entity_poly.pdbx_seq_one_letter_code
_entity_poly.pdbx_strand_id
1 'polypeptide(L)'
;MAQFRPFTLCNTVAKIIAKMMALRLKKVMPTIISDTQSAFMPYKLMTDNILLAYEAHHVIKHKKSGKECYMFITLDMLKTYDRIEWNFLRVMLIRIGFSFYWVTLIMNYVESVTYSLLINGDQGGFNFTAQGGM
;
A
#
# COMPACT_ATOMS: atom_id res chain seq x y z
N MET A 1 23.31 9.21 6.99
CA MET A 1 22.29 10.02 6.29
C MET A 1 20.96 9.86 7.02
N ALA A 2 20.40 10.95 7.53
CA ALA A 2 19.14 10.92 8.27
C ALA A 2 17.98 10.56 7.32
N GLN A 3 17.26 9.48 7.61
CA GLN A 3 16.03 9.15 6.91
C GLN A 3 14.90 10.01 7.48
N PHE A 4 14.71 11.21 6.94
CA PHE A 4 13.52 11.99 7.26
C PHE A 4 12.28 11.27 6.74
N ARG A 5 11.29 11.10 7.63
CA ARG A 5 9.96 10.61 7.30
C ARG A 5 8.99 11.78 7.37
N PRO A 6 8.81 12.54 6.26
CA PRO A 6 7.87 13.65 6.26
C PRO A 6 6.47 13.12 6.55
N PHE A 7 5.77 13.74 7.49
CA PHE A 7 4.35 13.49 7.70
C PHE A 7 3.55 14.50 6.88
N THR A 8 2.56 14.02 6.12
CA THR A 8 1.69 14.90 5.34
C THR A 8 0.48 15.27 6.18
N LEU A 9 0.22 16.58 6.31
CA LEU A 9 -1.03 17.07 6.87
C LEU A 9 -2.04 17.25 5.74
N CYS A 10 -3.09 16.42 5.73
CA CYS A 10 -4.14 16.46 4.72
C CYS A 10 -5.41 17.16 5.25
N ASN A 11 -6.12 17.85 4.36
CA ASN A 11 -7.42 18.44 4.65
C ASN A 11 -8.41 17.38 5.16
N THR A 12 -9.17 17.70 6.22
CA THR A 12 -10.20 16.83 6.79
C THR A 12 -11.23 16.35 5.75
N VAL A 13 -11.63 17.20 4.80
CA VAL A 13 -12.55 16.82 3.73
C VAL A 13 -11.96 15.72 2.85
N ALA A 14 -10.69 15.87 2.44
CA ALA A 14 -9.99 14.86 1.66
C ALA A 14 -9.84 13.55 2.45
N LYS A 15 -9.56 13.61 3.76
CA LYS A 15 -9.55 12.43 4.64
C LYS A 15 -10.90 11.71 4.68
N ILE A 16 -12.01 12.45 4.75
CA ILE A 16 -13.36 11.88 4.74
C ILE A 16 -13.63 11.18 3.40
N ILE A 17 -13.32 11.84 2.28
CA ILE A 17 -13.49 11.27 0.93
C ILE A 17 -12.67 9.99 0.77
N ALA A 18 -11.37 10.01 1.11
CA ALA A 18 -10.52 8.82 1.13
C ALA A 18 -11.11 7.70 2.00
N LYS A 19 -11.60 8.03 3.20
CA LYS A 19 -12.18 7.05 4.10
C LYS A 19 -13.43 6.42 3.51
N MET A 20 -14.31 7.20 2.90
CA MET A 20 -15.51 6.69 2.23
C MET A 20 -15.15 5.75 1.08
N MET A 21 -14.18 6.11 0.25
CA MET A 21 -13.70 5.24 -0.83
C MET A 21 -13.11 3.93 -0.30
N ALA A 22 -12.24 4.01 0.72
CA ALA A 22 -11.63 2.84 1.34
C ALA A 22 -12.67 1.91 1.98
N LEU A 23 -13.71 2.46 2.61
CA LEU A 23 -14.80 1.67 3.19
C LEU A 23 -15.64 0.93 2.13
N ARG A 24 -15.84 1.53 0.96
CA ARG A 24 -16.48 0.85 -0.18
C ARG A 24 -15.58 -0.26 -0.73
N LEU A 25 -14.30 0.04 -0.95
CA LEU A 25 -13.33 -0.93 -1.44
C LEU A 25 -13.19 -2.13 -0.50
N LYS A 26 -13.18 -1.89 0.82
CA LYS A 26 -13.08 -2.93 1.85
C LYS A 26 -14.10 -4.06 1.68
N LYS A 27 -15.30 -3.77 1.16
CA LYS A 27 -16.35 -4.78 0.95
C LYS A 27 -16.00 -5.79 -0.15
N VAL A 28 -15.24 -5.37 -1.15
CA VAL A 28 -14.84 -6.21 -2.30
C VAL A 28 -13.43 -6.76 -2.17
N MET A 29 -12.61 -6.23 -1.24
CA MET A 29 -11.24 -6.70 -1.02
C MET A 29 -11.12 -8.23 -0.91
N PRO A 30 -11.96 -8.96 -0.13
CA PRO A 30 -11.82 -10.41 0.01
C PRO A 30 -11.96 -11.19 -1.30
N THR A 31 -12.59 -10.62 -2.33
CA THR A 31 -12.73 -11.26 -3.64
C THR A 31 -11.52 -11.03 -4.57
N ILE A 32 -10.69 -10.05 -4.24
CA ILE A 32 -9.57 -9.62 -5.07
C ILE A 32 -8.24 -10.16 -4.52
N ILE A 33 -8.11 -10.24 -3.21
CA ILE A 33 -6.86 -10.64 -2.56
C ILE A 33 -6.80 -12.15 -2.31
N SER A 34 -5.58 -12.69 -2.29
CA SER A 34 -5.32 -14.06 -1.87
C SER A 34 -5.58 -14.23 -0.37
N ASP A 35 -5.98 -15.44 0.05
CA ASP A 35 -6.10 -15.81 1.46
C ASP A 35 -4.77 -15.72 2.21
N THR A 36 -3.65 -15.82 1.49
CA THR A 36 -2.31 -15.63 2.05
C THR A 36 -1.96 -14.16 2.32
N GLN A 37 -2.74 -13.20 1.80
CA GLN A 37 -2.55 -11.79 2.09
C GLN A 37 -3.26 -11.41 3.40
N SER A 38 -2.44 -11.02 4.37
CA SER A 38 -2.83 -10.84 5.78
C SER A 38 -2.72 -9.40 6.25
N ALA A 39 -1.79 -8.63 5.69
CA ALA A 39 -1.65 -7.21 6.01
C ALA A 39 -2.85 -6.41 5.50
N PHE A 40 -3.29 -5.44 6.32
CA PHE A 40 -4.38 -4.50 6.02
C PHE A 40 -5.77 -5.10 5.79
N MET A 41 -5.96 -6.39 6.13
CA MET A 41 -7.27 -7.05 6.08
C MET A 41 -7.98 -7.02 7.43
N PRO A 42 -9.32 -6.80 7.45
CA PRO A 42 -10.07 -6.99 8.67
C PRO A 42 -9.99 -8.46 9.10
N TYR A 43 -9.92 -8.69 10.41
CA TYR A 43 -9.92 -10.03 11.03
C TYR A 43 -8.66 -10.89 10.79
N LYS A 44 -7.59 -10.35 10.19
CA LYS A 44 -6.27 -11.01 10.14
C LYS A 44 -5.31 -10.31 11.09
N LEU A 45 -4.76 -11.06 12.03
CA LEU A 45 -3.87 -10.49 13.06
C LEU A 45 -2.42 -10.54 12.58
N MET A 46 -1.62 -9.58 13.03
CA MET A 46 -0.19 -9.57 12.74
C MET A 46 0.52 -10.83 13.26
N THR A 47 -0.01 -11.44 14.33
CA THR A 47 0.48 -12.69 14.91
C THR A 47 0.40 -13.87 13.94
N ASP A 48 -0.61 -13.91 13.07
CA ASP A 48 -0.79 -15.01 12.12
C ASP A 48 0.39 -15.08 11.13
N ASN A 49 0.90 -13.91 10.73
CA ASN A 49 2.08 -13.81 9.87
C ASN A 49 3.36 -14.24 10.56
N ILE A 50 3.50 -13.89 11.84
CA ILE A 50 4.67 -14.28 12.62
C ILE A 50 4.69 -15.79 12.78
N LEU A 51 3.54 -16.41 13.04
CA LEU A 51 3.41 -17.86 13.15
C LEU A 51 3.77 -18.55 11.83
N LEU A 52 3.21 -18.07 10.71
CA LEU A 52 3.52 -18.61 9.38
C LEU A 52 5.02 -18.53 9.04
N ALA A 53 5.67 -17.41 9.36
CA ALA A 53 7.10 -17.24 9.17
C ALA A 53 7.92 -18.19 10.07
N TYR A 54 7.48 -18.38 11.32
CA TYR A 54 8.11 -19.30 12.25
C TYR A 54 8.01 -20.75 11.78
N GLU A 55 6.84 -21.17 11.30
CA GLU A 55 6.62 -22.50 10.73
C GLU A 55 7.47 -22.72 9.47
N ALA A 56 7.49 -21.76 8.55
CA ALA A 56 8.31 -21.83 7.34
C ALA A 56 9.80 -21.99 7.69
N HIS A 57 10.30 -21.17 8.62
CA HIS A 57 11.68 -21.27 9.09
C HIS A 57 11.96 -22.61 9.78
N HIS A 58 11.02 -23.10 10.59
CA HIS A 58 11.14 -24.39 11.27
C HIS A 58 11.25 -25.56 10.28
N VAL A 59 10.40 -25.59 9.25
CA VAL A 59 10.42 -26.61 8.19
C VAL A 59 11.77 -26.62 7.46
N ILE A 60 12.25 -25.43 7.07
CA ILE A 60 13.54 -25.29 6.39
C ILE A 60 14.69 -25.79 7.27
N LYS A 61 14.70 -25.41 8.56
CA LYS A 61 15.75 -25.82 9.51
C LYS A 61 15.80 -27.33 9.77
N HIS A 62 14.65 -28.01 9.72
CA HIS A 62 14.55 -29.45 10.03
C HIS A 62 14.67 -30.34 8.79
N LYS A 63 14.57 -29.80 7.57
CA LYS A 63 14.82 -30.52 6.32
C LYS A 63 16.34 -30.71 6.11
N LYS A 64 16.89 -31.78 6.69
CA LYS A 64 18.34 -32.10 6.67
C LYS A 64 18.76 -33.10 5.57
N SER A 65 17.81 -33.71 4.87
CA SER A 65 18.08 -34.75 3.85
C SER A 65 16.93 -34.84 2.83
N GLY A 66 17.23 -35.31 1.62
CA GLY A 66 16.31 -35.40 0.48
C GLY A 66 16.85 -34.68 -0.76
N LYS A 67 16.26 -34.96 -1.93
CA LYS A 67 16.63 -34.31 -3.20
C LYS A 67 16.08 -32.88 -3.33
N GLU A 68 15.11 -32.50 -2.49
CA GLU A 68 14.46 -31.19 -2.51
C GLU A 68 15.09 -30.22 -1.51
N CYS A 69 15.38 -29.00 -1.98
CA CYS A 69 15.87 -27.89 -1.16
C CYS A 69 14.78 -26.82 -1.04
N TYR A 70 14.63 -26.24 0.16
CA TYR A 70 13.69 -25.15 0.42
C TYR A 70 14.45 -23.87 0.76
N MET A 71 14.00 -22.73 0.23
CA MET A 71 14.56 -21.42 0.49
C MET A 71 13.46 -20.46 0.95
N PHE A 72 13.76 -19.66 1.97
CA PHE A 72 12.91 -18.56 2.38
C PHE A 72 13.42 -17.26 1.74
N ILE A 73 12.57 -16.59 0.96
CA ILE A 73 12.89 -15.33 0.30
C ILE A 73 12.00 -14.24 0.88
N THR A 74 12.62 -13.24 1.49
CA THR A 74 11.94 -12.03 1.96
C THR A 74 12.12 -10.93 0.93
N LEU A 75 11.02 -10.40 0.40
CA LEU A 75 11.02 -9.23 -0.47
C LEU A 75 10.49 -8.04 0.32
N ASP A 76 11.34 -7.05 0.59
CA ASP A 76 10.94 -5.78 1.19
C ASP A 76 10.88 -4.70 0.12
N MET A 77 9.68 -4.15 -0.09
CA MET A 77 9.49 -3.07 -1.04
C MET A 77 9.72 -1.73 -0.35
N LEU A 78 10.86 -1.11 -0.64
CA LEU A 78 11.22 0.19 -0.07
C LEU A 78 10.19 1.26 -0.49
N LYS A 79 9.53 1.87 0.49
CA LYS A 79 8.68 3.06 0.31
C LYS A 79 7.63 2.90 -0.81
N THR A 80 6.90 1.78 -0.80
CA THR A 80 5.85 1.49 -1.79
C THR A 80 4.86 2.64 -1.98
N TYR A 81 4.42 3.27 -0.89
CA TYR A 81 3.47 4.38 -0.97
C TYR A 81 4.02 5.63 -1.64
N ASP A 82 5.35 5.82 -1.64
CA ASP A 82 6.00 6.99 -2.22
C ASP A 82 6.35 6.76 -3.71
N ARG A 83 6.32 5.49 -4.19
CA ARG A 83 6.87 5.07 -5.49
C ARG A 83 5.85 4.46 -6.45
N ILE A 84 4.56 4.52 -6.13
CA ILE A 84 3.54 4.02 -7.05
C ILE A 84 3.37 5.02 -8.20
N GLU A 85 3.62 4.54 -9.42
CA GLU A 85 3.26 5.25 -10.64
C GLU A 85 1.73 5.29 -10.83
N TRP A 86 1.20 6.47 -11.17
CA TRP A 86 -0.23 6.66 -11.41
C TRP A 86 -0.74 5.85 -12.61
N ASN A 87 0.07 5.72 -13.66
CA ASN A 87 -0.29 4.90 -14.81
C ASN A 87 -0.38 3.41 -14.43
N PHE A 88 0.56 2.92 -13.63
CA PHE A 88 0.51 1.55 -13.11
C PHE A 88 -0.75 1.31 -12.28
N LEU A 89 -1.08 2.22 -11.35
CA LEU A 89 -2.29 2.13 -10.53
C LEU A 89 -3.56 2.06 -11.39
N ARG A 90 -3.67 2.94 -12.40
CA ARG A 90 -4.81 2.98 -13.33
C ARG A 90 -4.98 1.66 -14.07
N VAL A 91 -3.90 1.15 -14.68
CA VAL A 91 -3.91 -0.11 -15.43
C VAL A 91 -4.25 -1.29 -14.52
N MET A 92 -3.71 -1.30 -13.30
CA MET A 92 -3.96 -2.36 -12.32
C MET A 92 -5.43 -2.42 -11.89
N LEU A 93 -6.05 -1.27 -11.60
CA LEU A 93 -7.47 -1.20 -11.25
C LEU A 93 -8.38 -1.67 -12.40
N ILE A 94 -8.04 -1.32 -13.65
CA ILE A 94 -8.77 -1.80 -14.83
C ILE A 94 -8.61 -3.32 -14.98
N ARG A 95 -7.40 -3.85 -14.81
CA ARG A 95 -7.14 -5.30 -14.91
C ARG A 95 -7.83 -6.12 -13.83
N ILE A 96 -8.01 -5.57 -12.63
CA ILE A 96 -8.80 -6.22 -11.56
C ILE A 96 -10.30 -6.28 -11.92
N GLY A 97 -10.76 -5.45 -12.87
CA GLY A 97 -12.14 -5.42 -13.32
C GLY A 97 -13.00 -4.33 -12.67
N PHE A 98 -12.39 -3.30 -12.08
CA PHE A 98 -13.16 -2.15 -11.60
C PHE A 98 -13.81 -1.38 -12.76
N SER A 99 -15.04 -0.91 -12.54
CA SER A 99 -15.72 -0.07 -13.52
C SER A 99 -14.93 1.20 -13.83
N PHE A 100 -14.97 1.64 -15.08
CA PHE A 100 -14.25 2.85 -15.52
C PHE A 100 -14.56 4.06 -14.63
N TYR A 101 -15.83 4.26 -14.25
CA TYR A 101 -16.24 5.33 -13.35
C TYR A 101 -15.50 5.29 -11.99
N TRP A 102 -15.37 4.10 -11.40
CA TRP A 102 -14.66 3.94 -10.14
C TRP A 102 -13.16 4.21 -10.28
N VAL A 103 -12.56 3.73 -11.38
CA VAL A 103 -11.15 4.02 -11.69
C VAL A 103 -10.94 5.52 -11.83
N THR A 104 -11.77 6.22 -12.62
CA THR A 104 -11.69 7.68 -12.79
C THR A 104 -11.82 8.41 -11.46
N LEU A 105 -12.72 7.98 -10.58
CA LEU A 105 -12.90 8.59 -9.26
C LEU A 105 -11.65 8.45 -8.39
N ILE A 106 -11.02 7.27 -8.38
CA ILE A 106 -9.75 7.04 -7.66
C ILE A 106 -8.62 7.89 -8.27
N MET A 107 -8.49 7.88 -9.61
CA MET A 107 -7.42 8.61 -10.29
C MET A 107 -7.54 10.11 -10.06
N ASN A 108 -8.74 10.69 -10.17
CA ASN A 108 -8.98 12.09 -9.86
C ASN A 108 -8.60 12.43 -8.41
N TYR A 109 -8.88 11.53 -7.46
CA TYR A 109 -8.50 11.75 -6.07
C TYR A 109 -6.97 11.78 -5.89
N VAL A 110 -6.24 10.81 -6.43
CA VAL A 110 -4.78 10.71 -6.23
C VAL A 110 -3.98 11.73 -7.05
N GLU A 111 -4.43 12.07 -8.26
CA GLU A 111 -3.77 13.04 -9.14
C GLU A 111 -4.04 14.50 -8.70
N SER A 112 -5.13 14.77 -7.96
CA SER A 112 -5.48 16.14 -7.53
C SER A 112 -4.71 16.66 -6.31
N VAL A 113 -3.89 15.82 -5.66
CA VAL A 113 -3.23 16.20 -4.40
C VAL A 113 -2.09 17.19 -4.65
N THR A 114 -2.16 18.35 -4.01
CA THR A 114 -1.07 19.34 -3.93
C THR A 114 -0.48 19.38 -2.53
N TYR A 115 0.83 19.50 -2.46
CA TYR A 115 1.61 19.60 -1.22
C TYR A 115 2.17 21.01 -1.06
N SER A 116 2.23 21.46 0.19
CA SER A 116 2.92 22.67 0.61
C SER A 116 3.86 22.32 1.76
N LEU A 117 5.07 22.87 1.75
CA LEU A 117 6.00 22.71 2.87
C LEU A 117 5.63 23.66 4.01
N LEU A 118 5.45 23.10 5.20
CA LEU A 118 5.35 23.87 6.44
C LEU A 118 6.73 23.95 7.07
N ILE A 119 7.28 25.16 7.17
CA ILE A 119 8.57 25.43 7.81
C ILE A 119 8.29 26.27 9.05
N ASN A 120 8.60 25.73 10.24
CA ASN A 120 8.36 26.39 11.53
C ASN A 120 6.90 26.80 11.80
N GLY A 121 5.93 26.12 11.19
CA GLY A 121 4.50 26.40 11.37
C GLY A 121 3.89 27.31 10.29
N ASP A 122 4.73 27.97 9.49
CA ASP A 122 4.28 28.80 8.39
C ASP A 122 4.27 28.04 7.06
N GLN A 123 3.22 28.27 6.27
CA GLN A 123 3.09 27.67 4.94
C GLN A 123 4.05 28.39 3.97
N GLY A 124 5.08 27.68 3.50
CA GLY A 124 5.95 28.19 2.45
C GLY A 124 5.18 28.43 1.15
N GLY A 125 5.51 29.48 0.41
CA GLY A 125 4.80 29.89 -0.82
C GLY A 125 4.90 28.96 -2.02
N PHE A 126 5.47 27.75 -1.86
CA PHE A 126 5.67 26.79 -2.94
C PHE A 126 4.71 25.61 -2.78
N ASN A 127 3.81 25.47 -3.76
CA ASN A 127 2.94 24.31 -3.90
C ASN A 127 3.50 23.39 -5.00
N PHE A 128 3.59 22.09 -4.73
CA PHE A 128 3.96 21.07 -5.71
C PHE A 128 2.88 20.01 -5.80
N THR A 129 2.55 19.58 -7.02
CA THR A 129 1.58 18.53 -7.27
C THR A 129 2.19 17.16 -7.02
N ALA A 130 1.37 16.20 -6.57
CA ALA A 130 1.76 14.80 -6.40
C ALA A 130 2.17 14.16 -7.74
N GLN A 131 3.47 14.08 -8.00
CA GLN A 131 4.00 13.23 -9.06
C GLN A 131 4.10 11.81 -8.48
N GLY A 132 3.23 10.90 -8.95
CA GLY A 132 3.35 9.48 -8.64
C GLY A 132 4.72 9.02 -9.10
N GLY A 133 5.42 8.29 -8.24
CA GLY A 133 6.87 8.12 -8.32
C GLY A 133 7.36 7.76 -9.71
N MET A 134 8.40 8.44 -10.19
CA MET A 134 9.35 7.86 -11.15
C MET A 134 10.25 6.86 -10.41
#